data_AF-Q4T1G6-F1
#
_entry.id   AF-Q4T1G6-F1
#
_cell.length_a   1.000
_cell.length_b   1.000
_cell.length_c   1.000
_cell.angle_alpha   90.00
_cell.angle_beta   90.00
_cell.angle_gamma   90.00
#
_symmetry.space_group_name_H-M   'P 1'
#
loop_
_entity.id
_entity.type
_entity.pdbx_description
1 polymer ?
#
loop_
_entity_poly.entity_id
_entity_poly.type
_entity_poly.pdbx_seq_one_letter_code
_entity_poly.pdbx_strand_id
1 'polypeptide(L)' 'ARCKVRTEVVEVTRAMLDSSNANFLLWPPCVEVQRCSGCCNTKSLQCVPLVTHMRYLQVKK' A
#
# COMPACT_ATOMS: atom_id res chain seq x y z
N ALA A 1 -17.08 -10.99 -2.88
CA ALA A 1 -16.52 -10.29 -1.70
C ALA A 1 -17.05 -8.85 -1.67
N ARG A 2 -17.59 -8.36 -0.55
CA ARG A 2 -18.15 -6.99 -0.44
C ARG A 2 -17.05 -5.91 -0.44
N CYS A 3 -17.35 -4.71 -0.96
CA CYS A 3 -16.51 -3.52 -0.85
C CYS A 3 -16.33 -3.11 0.62
N LYS A 4 -15.11 -3.22 1.15
CA LYS A 4 -14.72 -2.78 2.50
C LYS A 4 -13.21 -2.65 2.61
N VAL A 5 -12.74 -2.01 3.69
CA VAL A 5 -11.33 -1.94 4.04
C VAL A 5 -10.81 -3.33 4.46
N ARG A 6 -9.63 -3.70 3.98
CA ARG A 6 -8.88 -4.91 4.36
C ARG A 6 -7.40 -4.59 4.51
N THR A 7 -6.71 -5.40 5.30
CA THR A 7 -5.26 -5.40 5.36
C THR A 7 -4.69 -5.99 4.07
N GLU A 8 -3.78 -5.26 3.44
CA GLU A 8 -3.00 -5.69 2.29
C GLU A 8 -1.52 -5.48 2.61
N VAL A 9 -0.66 -6.32 2.04
CA VAL A 9 0.79 -6.19 2.17
C VAL A 9 1.31 -5.46 0.95
N VAL A 10 2.05 -4.37 1.17
CA VAL A 10 2.68 -3.59 0.11
C VAL A 10 4.19 -3.67 0.25
N GLU A 11 4.86 -3.96 -0.86
CA GLU A 11 6.31 -3.91 -0.96
C GLU A 11 6.81 -2.46 -0.89
N VAL A 12 7.80 -2.22 -0.03
CA VAL A 12 8.53 -0.95 0.03
C VAL A 12 9.70 -1.06 -0.94
N THR A 13 9.60 -0.37 -2.08
CA THR A 13 10.63 -0.49 -3.12
C THR A 13 11.83 0.41 -2.82
N ARG A 14 13.01 0.01 -3.30
CA ARG A 14 14.23 0.83 -3.17
C ARG A 14 14.04 2.24 -3.75
N ALA A 15 13.31 2.34 -4.85
CA ALA A 15 12.99 3.62 -5.51
C ALA A 15 12.12 4.56 -4.66
N MET A 16 11.35 4.04 -3.69
CA MET A 16 10.61 4.89 -2.73
C MET A 16 11.54 5.60 -1.74
N LEU A 17 12.75 5.06 -1.51
CA LEU A 17 13.73 5.61 -0.58
C LEU A 17 14.85 6.37 -1.30
N ASP A 18 15.47 5.73 -2.28
CA ASP A 18 16.60 6.26 -3.05
C ASP A 18 16.66 5.57 -4.41
N SER A 19 16.39 6.33 -5.48
CA SER A 19 16.42 5.82 -6.86
C SER A 19 17.82 5.86 -7.50
N SER A 20 18.79 6.51 -6.86
CA SER A 20 20.12 6.77 -7.42
C SER A 20 21.18 5.75 -7.04
N ASN A 21 20.96 5.02 -5.94
CA ASN A 21 21.92 4.10 -5.37
C ASN A 21 21.27 2.73 -5.14
N ALA A 22 21.90 1.65 -5.61
CA ALA A 22 21.41 0.28 -5.40
C ALA A 22 22.17 -0.49 -4.29
N ASN A 23 23.22 0.10 -3.72
CA ASN A 23 24.15 -0.53 -2.78
C ASN A 23 23.68 -0.39 -1.33
N PHE A 24 22.45 -0.81 -1.04
CA PHE A 24 21.89 -0.77 0.30
C PHE A 24 20.83 -1.86 0.50
N LEU A 25 20.54 -2.19 1.77
CA LEU A 25 19.56 -3.21 2.12
C LEU A 25 18.35 -2.55 2.79
N LEU A 26 17.20 -2.63 2.13
CA LEU A 26 15.98 -2.06 2.65
C LEU A 26 15.33 -3.00 3.69
N TRP A 27 15.01 -2.48 4.88
CA TRP A 27 14.27 -3.20 5.90
C TRP A 27 13.25 -2.30 6.64
N PRO A 28 11.99 -2.73 6.84
CA PRO A 28 11.38 -3.97 6.33
C PRO A 28 11.04 -3.88 4.82
N PRO A 29 11.09 -5.00 4.08
CA PRO A 29 10.78 -5.02 2.65
C PRO A 29 9.28 -4.88 2.34
N CYS A 30 8.41 -5.21 3.30
CA CYS A 30 6.96 -5.16 3.14
C CYS A 30 6.30 -4.59 4.38
N VAL A 31 5.17 -3.90 4.20
CA VAL A 31 4.39 -3.31 5.28
C VAL A 31 2.89 -3.57 5.08
N GLU A 32 2.18 -3.71 6.19
CA GLU A 32 0.72 -3.84 6.17
C GLU A 32 0.06 -2.46 6.00
N VAL A 33 -0.87 -2.36 5.07
CA VAL A 33 -1.66 -1.17 4.80
C VAL A 33 -3.15 -1.50 4.78
N GLN A 34 -3.98 -0.49 4.99
CA GLN A 34 -5.43 -0.62 4.90
C GLN A 34 -5.90 -0.13 3.53
N ARG A 35 -6.51 -0.99 2.72
CA ARG A 35 -7.03 -0.66 1.39
C ARG A 35 -8.46 -1.11 1.19
N CYS A 36 -9.22 -0.32 0.44
CA CYS A 36 -10.56 -0.71 -0.01
C CYS A 36 -10.44 -1.78 -1.10
N SER A 37 -11.08 -2.92 -0.90
CA SER A 37 -11.12 -4.00 -1.87
C SER A 37 -12.48 -4.69 -1.89
N GLY A 38 -12.70 -5.54 -2.90
CA GLY A 38 -13.96 -6.23 -3.15
C GLY A 38 -14.80 -5.57 -4.23
N CYS A 39 -16.04 -6.03 -4.38
CA CYS A 39 -16.90 -5.66 -5.49
C CYS A 39 -18.14 -4.90 -5.02
N CYS A 40 -18.64 -4.03 -5.89
CA CYS A 40 -19.97 -3.44 -5.82
C CYS A 40 -21.00 -4.35 -6.52
N ASN A 41 -22.28 -4.01 -6.45
CA ASN A 41 -23.36 -4.82 -7.05
C ASN A 41 -23.37 -4.77 -8.59
N THR A 42 -22.81 -3.72 -9.20
CA THR A 42 -22.73 -3.53 -10.65
C THR A 42 -21.31 -3.19 -11.07
N LYS A 43 -20.96 -3.50 -12.33
CA LYS A 43 -19.65 -3.17 -12.92
C LYS A 43 -19.47 -1.68 -13.22
N SER A 44 -20.56 -0.92 -13.27
CA SER A 44 -20.53 0.53 -13.43
C SER A 44 -20.05 1.26 -12.17
N LEU A 45 -20.03 0.58 -11.02
CA LEU A 45 -19.54 1.11 -9.75
C LEU A 45 -18.16 0.55 -9.43
N GLN A 46 -17.30 1.40 -8.86
CA GLN A 46 -15.97 1.02 -8.39
C GLN A 46 -15.87 1.17 -6.87
N CYS A 47 -15.16 0.24 -6.23
CA CYS A 47 -14.90 0.29 -4.79
C CYS A 47 -13.74 1.27 -4.55
N VAL A 48 -14.07 2.47 -4.05
CA VAL A 48 -13.10 3.56 -3.83
C VAL A 48 -13.06 3.97 -2.35
N PRO A 49 -11.92 4.47 -1.84
CA PRO A 49 -11.83 4.97 -0.47
C PRO A 49 -12.56 6.30 -0.31
N LEU A 50 -13.28 6.47 0.81
CA LEU A 50 -13.91 7.75 1.18
C LEU A 50 -13.00 8.64 2.02
N VAL A 51 -12.11 8.03 2.81
CA VAL A 51 -11.12 8.70 3.65
C VAL A 51 -9.80 7.96 3.51
N THR A 52 -8.71 8.70 3.39
CA THR A 52 -7.35 8.16 3.37
C THR A 52 -6.54 8.77 4.50
N HIS A 53 -5.57 8.00 5.01
CA HIS A 53 -4.68 8.46 6.08
C HIS A 53 -3.24 8.16 5.69
N MET A 54 -2.43 9.20 5.56
CA MET A 54 -1.01 9.07 5.28
C MET A 54 -0.26 8.70 6.56
N ARG A 55 0.62 7.70 6.50
CA ARG A 55 1.50 7.30 7.60
C ARG A 55 2.93 7.33 7.11
N TYR A 56 3.79 8.04 7.85
CA TYR A 56 5.23 8.01 7.62
C TYR A 56 5.83 6.82 8.36
N LEU A 57 6.69 6.07 7.68
CA LEU A 57 7.38 4.92 8.24
C LEU A 57 8.88 5.18 8.17
N GLN A 58 9.59 4.79 9.23
CA GLN A 58 11.05 4.76 9.22
C GLN A 58 11.51 3.39 8.73
N VAL A 59 12.34 3.41 7.69
CA VAL A 59 12.94 2.21 7.09
C VAL A 59 14.45 2.31 7.21
N LYS A 60 15.12 1.17 7.33
CA LYS A 60 16.58 1.10 7.32
C LYS A 60 17.08 0.96 5.88
N LYS A 61 18.17 1.68 5.61
CA LYS A 61 18.98 1.60 4.39
C LYS A 61 20.18 0.71 4.66
#